data_AF-A0A925V4D7-F1
#
_entry.id   AF-A0A925V4D7-F1
#
_cell.length_a   1.000
_cell.length_b   1.000
_cell.length_c   1.000
_cell.angle_alpha   90.00
_cell.angle_beta   90.00
_cell.angle_gamma   90.00
#
_symmetry.space_group_name_H-M   'P 1'
#
loop_
_entity.id
_entity.type
_entity.pdbx_description
1 polymer ?
#
loop_
_entity_poly.entity_id
_entity_poly.type
_entity_poly.pdbx_seq_one_letter_code
_entity_poly.pdbx_strand_id
1 'polypeptide(L)'
;MNDDTSITTAGRAEAVGLRRELGLFDTVAVVVGACVGVGIFFTPARVAALAGSVELALWAWVAGGWWDRIVTRLSDTIMAFPLFVLAMGI
;
A
#
# COMPACT_ATOMS: atom_id res chain seq x y z
N MET A 1 16.44 43.07 25.41
CA MET A 1 16.41 42.04 24.35
C MET A 1 16.01 40.77 25.08
N ASN A 2 14.71 40.45 25.06
CA ASN A 2 14.07 39.48 25.96
C ASN A 2 13.93 38.12 25.22
N ASP A 3 14.57 37.09 25.77
CA ASP A 3 14.63 35.72 25.23
C ASP A 3 13.45 34.82 25.68
N ASP A 4 12.35 35.42 26.13
CA ASP A 4 11.13 34.76 26.61
C ASP A 4 10.18 34.31 25.49
N THR A 5 10.44 34.74 24.25
CA THR A 5 9.67 34.31 23.06
C THR A 5 10.05 32.92 22.55
N SER A 6 11.11 32.29 23.06
CA SER A 6 11.58 30.97 22.63
C SER A 6 10.90 29.79 23.35
N ILE A 7 10.55 29.95 24.64
CA ILE A 7 10.04 28.86 25.49
C ILE A 7 8.52 28.62 25.30
N THR A 8 7.76 29.64 24.90
CA THR A 8 6.30 29.54 24.72
C THR A 8 5.89 28.85 23.41
N THR A 9 6.81 28.70 22.44
CA THR A 9 6.53 28.05 21.15
C THR A 9 6.98 26.58 21.13
N ALA A 10 8.03 26.23 21.88
CA ALA A 10 8.56 24.86 21.94
C ALA A 10 7.59 23.87 22.63
N GLY A 11 6.83 24.33 23.64
CA GLY A 11 5.92 23.47 24.41
C GLY A 11 4.61 23.08 23.73
N ARG A 12 4.27 23.65 22.57
CA ARG A 12 3.09 23.25 21.78
C ARG A 12 3.41 22.24 20.67
N ALA A 13 4.70 22.02 20.39
CA ALA A 13 5.15 21.16 19.31
C ALA A 13 5.34 19.69 19.74
N GLU A 14 5.30 19.38 21.04
CA GLU A 14 5.49 18.04 21.57
C GLU A 14 4.16 17.49 22.16
N ALA A 15 3.86 16.22 21.83
CA ALA A 15 2.79 15.37 22.36
C ALA A 15 1.43 15.32 21.63
N VAL A 16 1.37 15.51 20.31
CA VAL A 16 0.33 14.81 19.51
C VAL A 16 0.78 13.38 19.28
N GLY A 17 0.73 12.56 20.33
CA GLY A 17 0.94 11.12 20.23
C GLY A 17 -0.30 10.48 19.63
N LEU A 18 -0.20 9.98 18.39
CA LEU A 18 -1.27 9.18 17.79
C LEU A 18 -1.49 7.93 18.66
N ARG A 19 -2.70 7.75 19.20
CA ARG A 19 -3.09 6.50 19.86
C ARG A 19 -2.93 5.36 18.86
N ARG A 20 -2.15 4.33 19.22
CA ARG A 20 -1.90 3.16 18.38
C ARG A 20 -3.08 2.19 18.45
N GLU A 21 -4.23 2.66 17.98
CA GLU A 21 -5.50 1.90 17.97
C GLU A 21 -5.90 1.44 16.56
N LEU A 22 -5.18 1.89 15.53
CA LEU A 22 -5.44 1.50 14.15
C LEU A 22 -5.22 -0.02 13.99
N GLY A 23 -6.33 -0.73 13.79
CA GLY A 23 -6.33 -2.16 13.49
C GLY A 23 -6.16 -2.44 12.00
N LEU A 24 -6.25 -3.73 11.65
CA LEU A 24 -6.24 -4.17 10.25
C LEU A 24 -7.35 -3.49 9.44
N PHE A 25 -8.56 -3.41 10.01
CA PHE A 25 -9.71 -2.83 9.33
C PHE A 25 -9.57 -1.33 9.08
N ASP A 26 -9.09 -0.57 10.06
CA ASP A 26 -8.87 0.88 9.88
C ASP A 26 -7.80 1.14 8.84
N THR A 27 -6.72 0.36 8.86
CA THR A 27 -5.64 0.46 7.87
C THR A 27 -6.14 0.12 6.47
N VAL A 28 -6.89 -0.97 6.32
CA VAL A 28 -7.49 -1.36 5.03
C VAL A 28 -8.48 -0.30 4.57
N ALA A 29 -9.33 0.23 5.45
CA ALA A 29 -10.32 1.25 5.11
C ALA A 29 -9.64 2.55 4.64
N VAL A 30 -8.56 2.98 5.30
CA VAL A 30 -7.78 4.16 4.90
C VAL A 30 -7.10 3.94 3.55
N VAL A 31 -6.47 2.77 3.34
CA VAL A 31 -5.81 2.45 2.05
C VAL A 31 -6.82 2.36 0.92
N VAL A 32 -7.93 1.66 1.10
CA VAL A 32 -9.01 1.57 0.11
C VAL A 32 -9.58 2.96 -0.17
N GLY A 33 -9.83 3.78 0.86
CA GLY A 33 -10.30 5.15 0.71
C GLY A 33 -9.32 6.03 -0.06
N ALA A 34 -8.02 5.93 0.19
CA ALA A 34 -6.99 6.66 -0.53
C ALA A 34 -6.86 6.19 -2.00
N CYS A 35 -6.86 4.88 -2.24
CA CYS A 35 -6.79 4.29 -3.57
C CYS A 35 -8.01 4.66 -4.44
N VAL A 36 -9.22 4.55 -3.89
CA VAL A 36 -10.46 4.89 -4.59
C VAL A 36 -10.61 6.40 -4.74
N GLY A 37 -10.17 7.20 -3.75
CA GLY A 37 -10.30 8.66 -3.78
C GLY A 37 -9.58 9.32 -4.95
N VAL A 38 -8.23 9.25 -4.99
CA VAL A 38 -7.45 9.93 -6.04
C VAL A 38 -7.17 9.03 -7.25
N GLY A 39 -7.10 7.71 -7.05
CA GLY A 39 -6.62 6.78 -8.08
C GLY A 39 -7.64 6.41 -9.15
N ILE A 40 -8.94 6.34 -8.80
CA ILE A 40 -9.97 5.81 -9.72
C ILE A 40 -10.31 6.75 -10.87
N PHE A 41 -10.04 8.05 -10.74
CA PHE A 41 -10.39 9.01 -11.77
C PHE A 41 -9.32 9.13 -12.87
N PHE A 42 -8.05 8.85 -12.54
CA PHE A 42 -6.95 9.00 -13.48
C PHE A 42 -6.52 7.67 -14.11
N THR A 43 -6.41 6.61 -13.32
CA THR A 43 -5.82 5.35 -13.78
C THR A 43 -6.68 4.61 -14.82
N PRO A 44 -8.00 4.42 -14.62
CA PRO A 44 -8.83 3.74 -15.61
C PRO A 44 -8.95 4.53 -16.91
N ALA A 45 -9.10 5.86 -16.83
CA ALA A 45 -9.17 6.74 -17.99
C ALA A 45 -7.89 6.69 -18.83
N ARG A 46 -6.72 6.71 -18.17
CA ARG A 46 -5.41 6.57 -18.86
C ARG A 46 -5.23 5.19 -19.48
N VAL A 47 -5.60 4.12 -18.78
CA VAL A 47 -5.51 2.76 -19.32
C VAL A 47 -6.44 2.58 -20.51
N ALA A 48 -7.67 3.09 -20.46
CA ALA A 48 -8.60 3.06 -21.58
C ALA A 48 -8.08 3.86 -22.79
N ALA A 49 -7.51 5.05 -22.56
CA ALA A 49 -6.93 5.87 -23.63
C ALA A 49 -5.70 5.22 -24.28
N LEU A 50 -4.87 4.51 -23.51
CA LEU A 50 -3.66 3.84 -23.99
C LEU A 50 -3.94 2.47 -24.62
N ALA A 51 -4.97 1.75 -24.16
CA ALA A 51 -5.30 0.41 -24.65
C ALA A 51 -6.05 0.41 -25.99
N GLY A 52 -6.72 1.50 -26.35
CA GLY A 52 -7.44 1.66 -27.62
C GLY A 52 -8.73 0.83 -27.74
N SER A 53 -8.96 -0.15 -26.87
CA SER A 53 -10.21 -0.91 -26.76
C SER A 53 -10.54 -1.27 -25.30
N VAL A 54 -11.83 -1.41 -25.00
CA VAL A 54 -12.32 -1.75 -23.66
C VAL A 54 -11.84 -3.14 -23.21
N GLU A 55 -11.80 -4.10 -24.14
CA GLU A 55 -11.35 -5.46 -23.85
C GLU A 55 -9.87 -5.48 -23.44
N LEU A 56 -9.00 -4.79 -24.17
CA LEU A 56 -7.57 -4.69 -23.83
C LEU A 56 -7.35 -3.94 -22.51
N ALA A 57 -8.15 -2.91 -22.23
CA ALA A 57 -8.09 -2.20 -20.96
C ALA A 57 -8.42 -3.12 -19.77
N LEU A 58 -9.46 -3.94 -19.88
CA LEU A 58 -9.83 -4.92 -18.85
C LEU A 58 -8.78 -6.03 -18.71
N TRP A 59 -8.24 -6.53 -19.82
CA TRP A 59 -7.15 -7.50 -19.80
C TRP A 59 -5.88 -6.97 -19.14
N ALA A 60 -5.56 -5.68 -19.29
CA ALA A 60 -4.41 -5.07 -18.62
C ALA A 60 -4.54 -5.11 -17.08
N TRP A 61 -5.74 -4.90 -16.55
CA TRP A 61 -6.01 -5.03 -15.10
C TRP A 61 -5.84 -6.47 -14.62
N VAL A 62 -6.38 -7.43 -15.36
CA VAL A 62 -6.24 -8.86 -15.03
C VAL A 62 -4.79 -9.32 -15.12
N ALA A 63 -4.07 -8.94 -16.17
CA ALA A 63 -2.67 -9.29 -16.37
C ALA A 63 -1.77 -8.71 -15.27
N GLY A 64 -2.01 -7.46 -14.86
CA GLY A 64 -1.28 -6.84 -13.75
C GLY A 64 -1.49 -7.59 -12.42
N GLY A 65 -2.73 -7.92 -12.09
CA GLY A 65 -3.03 -8.68 -10.87
C GLY A 65 -2.55 -10.13 -10.92
N TRP A 66 -2.55 -10.74 -12.10
CA TRP A 66 -2.05 -12.11 -12.29
C TRP A 66 -0.53 -12.17 -12.17
N TRP A 67 0.18 -11.18 -12.72
CA TRP A 67 1.63 -11.04 -12.56
C TRP A 67 2.01 -10.87 -11.09
N ASP A 68 1.34 -9.98 -10.37
CA ASP A 68 1.57 -9.76 -8.94
C ASP A 68 1.40 -11.06 -8.14
N ARG A 69 0.34 -11.83 -8.41
CA ARG A 69 0.11 -13.13 -7.76
C ARG A 69 1.20 -14.18 -8.05
N ILE A 70 1.72 -14.24 -9.27
CA ILE A 70 2.80 -15.16 -9.63
C ILE A 70 4.06 -14.80 -8.85
N VAL A 71 4.38 -13.50 -8.77
CA VAL A 71 5.54 -13.00 -8.04
C VAL A 71 5.41 -13.28 -6.55
N THR A 72 4.25 -13.01 -5.94
CA THR A 72 4.03 -13.31 -4.51
C THR A 72 4.23 -14.80 -4.22
N ARG A 73 3.67 -15.69 -5.05
CA ARG A 73 3.85 -17.14 -4.86
C ARG A 73 5.29 -17.59 -5.08
N LEU A 74 6.01 -16.98 -6.01
CA LEU A 74 7.42 -17.27 -6.23
C LEU A 74 8.25 -16.82 -5.02
N SER A 75 7.99 -15.63 -4.48
CA SER A 75 8.64 -15.12 -3.27
C SER A 75 8.34 -15.98 -2.04
N ASP A 76 7.08 -16.38 -1.85
CA ASP A 76 6.68 -17.33 -0.80
C ASP A 76 7.41 -18.65 -0.96
N THR A 77 7.50 -19.17 -2.19
CA THR A 77 8.21 -20.42 -2.46
C THR A 77 9.70 -20.27 -2.15
N ILE A 78 10.37 -19.21 -2.59
CA ILE A 78 11.81 -19.04 -2.36
C ILE A 78 12.14 -18.90 -0.86
N MET A 79 11.32 -18.19 -0.09
CA MET A 79 11.55 -18.00 1.36
C MET A 79 11.06 -19.16 2.21
N ALA A 80 9.97 -19.84 1.82
CA ALA A 80 9.41 -20.96 2.56
C ALA A 80 9.99 -22.32 2.13
N PHE A 81 10.59 -22.43 0.94
CA PHE A 81 11.22 -23.67 0.46
C PHE A 81 12.33 -24.17 1.40
N PRO A 82 13.25 -23.32 1.92
CA PRO A 82 14.22 -23.75 2.92
C PRO A 82 13.54 -24.25 4.20
N LEU A 83 12.50 -23.57 4.68
CA LEU A 83 11.79 -23.95 5.91
C LEU A 83 10.97 -25.25 5.73
N PHE A 84 10.37 -25.45 4.55
CA PHE A 84 9.63 -26.67 4.20
C PHE A 84 10.56 -27.88 4.06
N VAL A 85 11.72 -27.72 3.41
CA VAL A 85 12.73 -28.77 3.29
C VAL A 85 13.29 -29.15 4.67
N LEU A 86 13.60 -28.17 5.52
CA LEU A 86 14.03 -28.38 6.89
C LEU A 86 12.95 -29.10 7.73
N ALA A 87 11.67 -28.76 7.55
CA ALA A 87 10.55 -29.37 8.27
C ALA A 87 10.20 -30.79 7.78
N MET A 88 10.40 -31.09 6.49
CA MET A 88 10.17 -32.42 5.91
C MET A 88 11.36 -33.37 6.14
N GLY A 89 12.51 -32.86 6.59
CA GLY A 89 13.65 -33.65 7.05
C GLY A 89 14.53 -34.23 5.94
N ILE A 90 14.65 -33.54 4.80
CA ILE A 90 15.62 -33.86 3.73
C ILE A 90 16.94 -33.13 3.99
#